data_AF-A0A840XBA6-F1
#
_entry.id   AF-A0A840XBA6-F1
#
_cell.length_a   1.000
_cell.length_b   1.000
_cell.length_c   1.000
_cell.angle_alpha   90.00
_cell.angle_beta   90.00
_cell.angle_gamma   90.00
#
_symmetry.space_group_name_H-M   'P 1'
#
loop_
_entity.id
_entity.type
_entity.pdbx_description
1 polymer ?
#
loop_
_entity_poly.entity_id
_entity_poly.type
_entity_poly.pdbx_seq_one_letter_code
_entity_poly.pdbx_strand_id
1 'polypeptide(L)'
;MGARLAGRAYAAIARDPSALTPNARLLLIWMALSALDSDPSPLYYRRPEDSALGLGHMISDHIDDADPEADSLRRKRDSALRMVRRATTELVDRGYIQRRKRGQKWQRAEYKITIPTLIAPELSVPPEKELSVPLSGTISTAQEGLSVPPKEPQEPQEPDRGSTSAQARTLRAPVESRGAA
;
A
#
# COMPACT_ATOMS: atom_id res chain seq x y z
N MET A 1 18.26 1.40 9.07
CA MET A 1 16.87 1.12 8.65
C MET A 1 16.91 0.24 7.40
N GLY A 2 15.92 -0.63 7.24
CA GLY A 2 15.90 -1.71 6.24
C GLY A 2 15.23 -1.34 4.92
N ALA A 3 15.74 -0.30 4.22
CA ALA A 3 15.12 0.19 2.99
C ALA A 3 15.17 -0.84 1.85
N ARG A 4 16.28 -1.58 1.72
CA ARG A 4 16.42 -2.64 0.71
C ARG A 4 15.50 -3.81 1.00
N LEU A 5 15.39 -4.20 2.27
CA LEU A 5 14.50 -5.26 2.71
C LEU A 5 13.03 -4.89 2.49
N ALA A 6 12.66 -3.64 2.72
CA ALA A 6 11.30 -3.16 2.43
C ALA A 6 10.98 -3.17 0.94
N GLY A 7 11.93 -2.77 0.09
CA GLY A 7 11.79 -2.91 -1.38
C GLY A 7 11.59 -4.36 -1.81
N ARG A 8 12.35 -5.29 -1.21
CA ARG A 8 12.17 -6.74 -1.43
C ARG A 8 10.81 -7.24 -0.95
N ALA A 9 10.34 -6.79 0.21
CA ALA A 9 9.01 -7.13 0.73
C ALA A 9 7.93 -6.68 -0.24
N TYR A 10 8.01 -5.45 -0.74
CA TYR A 10 7.06 -4.91 -1.70
C TYR A 10 7.04 -5.72 -3.01
N ALA A 11 8.22 -6.03 -3.55
CA ALA A 11 8.36 -6.84 -4.76
C ALA A 11 7.80 -8.26 -4.59
N ALA A 12 8.01 -8.87 -3.42
CA ALA A 12 7.45 -10.19 -3.11
C ALA A 12 5.93 -10.15 -2.99
N ILE A 13 5.37 -9.15 -2.29
CA ILE A 13 3.92 -8.94 -2.19
C ILE A 13 3.28 -8.77 -3.58
N ALA A 14 3.91 -7.99 -4.45
CA ALA A 14 3.38 -7.71 -5.79
C ALA A 14 3.35 -8.95 -6.71
N ARG A 15 4.16 -9.97 -6.40
CA ARG A 15 4.30 -11.19 -7.20
C ARG A 15 3.60 -12.39 -6.58
N ASP A 16 3.12 -12.28 -5.35
CA ASP A 16 2.39 -13.36 -4.70
C ASP A 16 1.07 -13.61 -5.45
N PRO A 17 0.88 -14.80 -6.05
CA PRO A 17 -0.38 -15.14 -6.74
C PRO A 17 -1.55 -15.21 -5.76
N SER A 18 -1.28 -15.47 -4.48
CA SER A 18 -2.26 -15.39 -3.42
C SER A 18 -2.22 -13.99 -2.83
N ALA A 19 -3.31 -13.22 -2.92
CA ALA A 19 -3.31 -11.88 -2.36
C ALA A 19 -3.19 -11.94 -0.83
N LEU A 20 -2.11 -11.37 -0.27
CA LEU A 20 -2.02 -11.09 1.17
C LEU A 20 -3.10 -10.10 1.59
N THR A 21 -3.64 -10.21 2.80
CA THR A 21 -4.54 -9.18 3.34
C THR A 21 -3.83 -7.82 3.45
N PRO A 22 -4.55 -6.68 3.36
CA PRO A 22 -3.94 -5.36 3.47
C PRO A 22 -3.10 -5.17 4.74
N ASN A 23 -3.59 -5.69 5.88
CA ASN A 23 -2.86 -5.61 7.14
C ASN A 23 -1.58 -6.46 7.12
N ALA A 24 -1.60 -7.65 6.55
CA ALA A 24 -0.40 -8.47 6.43
C ALA A 24 0.66 -7.79 5.54
N ARG A 25 0.25 -7.14 4.44
CA ARG A 25 1.16 -6.35 3.59
C ARG A 25 1.81 -5.21 4.35
N LEU A 26 1.01 -4.38 5.03
CA LEU A 26 1.50 -3.26 5.83
C LEU A 26 2.45 -3.72 6.93
N LEU A 27 2.08 -4.80 7.63
CA LEU A 27 2.91 -5.37 8.69
C LEU A 27 4.24 -5.88 8.17
N LEU A 28 4.26 -6.58 7.03
CA LEU A 28 5.50 -7.08 6.43
C LEU A 28 6.43 -5.93 6.03
N ILE A 29 5.90 -4.90 5.39
CA ILE A 29 6.68 -3.70 5.00
C ILE A 29 7.22 -3.00 6.25
N TRP A 30 6.40 -2.82 7.28
CA TRP A 30 6.83 -2.23 8.55
C TRP A 30 7.94 -3.02 9.24
N MET A 31 7.80 -4.34 9.31
CA MET A 31 8.82 -5.24 9.86
C MET A 31 10.13 -5.13 9.07
N ALA A 32 10.03 -5.14 7.74
CA ALA A 32 11.18 -5.02 6.84
C ALA A 32 11.92 -3.68 6.99
N LEU A 33 11.19 -2.56 7.06
CA LEU A 33 11.76 -1.23 7.31
C LEU A 33 12.45 -1.15 8.67
N SER A 34 11.87 -1.80 9.68
CA SER A 34 12.36 -1.78 11.06
C SER A 34 13.60 -2.65 11.28
N ALA A 35 13.80 -3.69 10.48
CA ALA A 35 14.97 -4.57 10.56
C ALA A 35 16.22 -3.91 9.94
N LEU A 36 17.40 -4.45 10.23
CA LEU A 36 18.66 -4.00 9.65
C LEU A 36 18.94 -4.72 8.34
N ASP A 37 19.19 -3.96 7.26
CA ASP A 37 19.52 -4.51 5.93
C ASP A 37 20.84 -5.30 5.93
N SER A 38 21.77 -4.97 6.83
CA SER A 38 23.10 -5.58 6.92
C SER A 38 23.10 -6.96 7.56
N ASP A 39 22.01 -7.36 8.20
CA ASP A 39 21.94 -8.63 8.90
C ASP A 39 21.76 -9.79 7.91
N PRO A 40 22.57 -10.87 8.01
CA PRO A 40 22.41 -12.07 7.17
C PRO A 40 21.08 -12.80 7.43
N SER A 41 20.40 -12.47 8.53
CA SER A 41 19.05 -12.92 8.83
C SER A 41 18.32 -11.79 9.54
N PRO A 42 17.65 -10.88 8.81
CA PRO A 42 17.05 -9.69 9.40
C PRO A 42 16.03 -10.09 10.47
N LEU A 43 16.25 -9.60 11.68
CA LEU A 43 15.38 -9.85 12.83
C LEU A 43 14.50 -8.63 13.08
N TYR A 44 13.21 -8.89 13.27
CA TYR A 44 12.27 -7.93 13.83
C TYR A 44 12.08 -8.22 15.31
N TYR A 45 12.39 -7.23 16.14
CA TYR A 45 12.31 -7.30 17.60
C TYR A 45 11.52 -6.14 18.17
N ARG A 46 10.20 -6.31 18.32
CA ARG A 46 9.32 -5.26 18.87
C ARG A 46 8.15 -5.81 19.66
N ARG A 47 7.47 -4.91 20.38
CA ARG A 47 6.24 -5.22 21.12
C ARG A 47 5.06 -5.38 20.16
N PRO A 48 4.00 -6.10 20.55
CA PRO A 48 2.76 -6.16 19.78
C PRO A 48 2.18 -4.77 19.47
N GLU A 49 2.35 -3.81 20.38
CA GLU A 49 1.87 -2.44 20.26
C GLU A 49 2.58 -1.66 19.15
N ASP A 50 3.91 -1.80 19.03
CA ASP A 50 4.67 -1.24 17.90
C ASP A 50 4.19 -1.80 16.55
N SER A 51 3.80 -3.07 16.55
CA SER A 51 3.30 -3.74 15.34
C SER A 51 1.91 -3.22 14.97
N ALA A 52 1.10 -2.78 15.94
CA ALA A 52 -0.18 -2.13 15.70
C ALA A 52 0.02 -0.74 15.07
N LEU A 53 1.06 -0.01 15.47
CA LEU A 53 1.43 1.26 14.83
C LEU A 53 1.75 1.06 13.34
N GLY A 54 2.47 -0.01 12.99
CA GLY A 54 2.73 -0.40 11.60
C GLY A 54 1.46 -0.70 10.78
N LEU A 55 0.34 -0.96 11.44
CA LEU A 55 -0.99 -1.11 10.82
C LEU A 55 -1.81 0.18 10.81
N GLY A 56 -1.25 1.30 11.31
CA GLY A 56 -1.95 2.59 11.44
C GLY A 56 -2.80 2.71 12.71
N HIS A 57 -2.65 1.81 13.68
CA HIS A 57 -3.37 1.87 14.95
C HIS A 57 -2.46 2.39 16.07
N MET A 58 -2.74 3.61 16.52
CA MET A 58 -2.13 4.16 17.73
C MET A 58 -2.88 3.62 18.95
N ILE A 59 -2.20 2.83 19.78
CA ILE A 59 -2.76 2.26 21.00
C ILE A 59 -1.87 2.62 22.19
N SER A 60 -2.49 2.95 23.32
CA SER A 60 -1.74 3.30 24.54
C SER A 60 -1.19 2.04 25.22
N ASP A 61 0.08 2.10 25.62
CA ASP A 61 0.74 1.06 26.40
C ASP A 61 0.11 0.91 27.80
N HIS A 62 -0.40 2.01 28.35
CA HIS A 62 -1.05 2.08 29.66
C HIS A 62 -2.43 2.74 29.54
N ILE A 63 -3.44 2.13 30.16
CA ILE A 63 -4.79 2.67 30.25
C ILE A 63 -5.05 2.83 31.75
N ASP A 64 -5.39 4.06 32.16
CA ASP A 64 -5.77 4.35 33.54
C ASP A 64 -7.21 3.89 33.78
N ASP A 65 -7.44 3.22 34.91
CA ASP A 65 -8.76 2.71 35.28
C ASP A 65 -9.68 3.82 35.78
N ALA A 66 -9.13 4.98 36.14
CA ALA A 66 -9.88 6.18 36.48
C ALA A 66 -10.35 6.98 35.24
N ASP A 67 -9.87 6.63 34.04
CA ASP A 67 -10.27 7.30 32.79
C ASP A 67 -11.73 6.94 32.45
N PRO A 68 -12.63 7.91 32.25
CA PRO A 68 -14.01 7.64 31.83
C PRO A 68 -14.10 6.89 30.49
N GLU A 69 -13.05 6.92 29.66
CA GLU A 69 -12.97 6.19 28.38
C GLU A 69 -12.21 4.86 28.47
N ALA A 70 -11.80 4.41 29.66
CA ALA A 70 -10.95 3.22 29.84
C ALA A 70 -11.46 1.98 29.10
N ASP A 71 -12.77 1.70 29.16
CA ASP A 71 -13.39 0.57 28.48
C ASP A 71 -13.32 0.68 26.94
N SER A 72 -13.53 1.89 26.42
CA SER A 72 -13.41 2.17 24.97
C SER A 72 -11.98 1.98 24.50
N LEU A 73 -11.00 2.50 25.26
CA LEU A 73 -9.57 2.34 25.00
C LEU A 73 -9.14 0.87 25.04
N ARG A 74 -9.64 0.09 26.01
CA ARG A 74 -9.39 -1.36 26.12
C ARG A 74 -9.92 -2.11 24.89
N ARG A 75 -11.15 -1.82 24.47
CA ARG A 75 -11.76 -2.42 23.25
C ARG A 75 -10.98 -2.08 21.98
N LYS A 76 -10.56 -0.81 21.83
CA LYS A 76 -9.72 -0.38 20.70
C LYS A 76 -8.38 -1.13 20.68
N ARG A 77 -7.72 -1.23 21.84
CA ARG A 77 -6.47 -1.97 22.02
C ARG A 77 -6.63 -3.45 21.62
N ASP A 78 -7.65 -4.12 22.15
CA ASP A 78 -7.89 -5.53 21.85
C ASP A 78 -8.19 -5.76 20.37
N SER A 79 -8.95 -4.85 19.73
CA SER A 79 -9.23 -4.92 18.31
C SER A 79 -7.94 -4.82 17.47
N ALA A 80 -7.11 -3.81 17.73
CA ALA A 80 -5.84 -3.61 17.03
C ALA A 80 -4.89 -4.82 17.21
N LEU A 81 -4.76 -5.32 18.44
CA LEU A 81 -3.93 -6.49 18.73
C LEU A 81 -4.45 -7.77 18.04
N ARG A 82 -5.78 -7.93 17.91
CA ARG A 82 -6.34 -9.04 17.11
C ARG A 82 -5.97 -8.92 15.64
N MET A 83 -5.98 -7.72 15.06
CA MET A 83 -5.56 -7.49 13.68
C MET A 83 -4.08 -7.83 13.47
N VAL A 84 -3.21 -7.38 14.39
CA VAL A 84 -1.78 -7.74 14.39
C VAL A 84 -1.59 -9.24 14.45
N ARG A 85 -2.31 -9.94 15.33
CA ARG A 85 -2.22 -11.41 15.45
C ARG A 85 -2.61 -12.11 14.15
N ARG A 86 -3.74 -11.71 13.53
CA ARG A 86 -4.21 -12.28 12.26
C ARG A 86 -3.19 -12.05 11.14
N ALA A 87 -2.70 -10.81 10.99
CA ALA A 87 -1.68 -10.47 10.00
C ALA A 87 -0.38 -11.25 10.22
N THR A 88 0.07 -11.37 11.47
CA THR A 88 1.28 -12.15 11.82
C THR A 88 1.11 -13.63 11.49
N THR A 89 -0.04 -14.23 11.82
CA THR A 89 -0.35 -15.62 11.49
C THR A 89 -0.30 -15.84 9.99
N GLU A 90 -0.95 -14.98 9.20
CA GLU A 90 -0.92 -15.07 7.74
C GLU A 90 0.51 -14.99 7.18
N LEU A 91 1.34 -14.06 7.69
CA LEU A 91 2.74 -13.93 7.25
C LEU A 91 3.60 -15.14 7.62
N VAL A 92 3.33 -15.78 8.76
CA VAL A 92 4.02 -17.02 9.18
C VAL A 92 3.59 -18.19 8.28
N ASP A 93 2.28 -18.35 8.09
CA ASP A 93 1.72 -19.46 7.32
C ASP A 93 2.17 -19.42 5.85
N ARG A 94 2.35 -18.21 5.32
CA ARG A 94 2.87 -17.98 3.97
C ARG A 94 4.40 -17.94 3.88
N GLY A 95 5.12 -18.11 4.99
CA GLY A 95 6.57 -18.20 5.01
C GLY A 95 7.32 -16.87 4.81
N TYR A 96 6.64 -15.73 4.87
CA TYR A 96 7.30 -14.41 4.80
C TYR A 96 8.11 -14.08 6.05
N ILE A 97 7.68 -14.62 7.20
CA ILE A 97 8.39 -14.51 8.46
C ILE A 97 8.41 -15.85 9.18
N GLN A 98 9.44 -16.08 9.98
CA GLN A 98 9.55 -17.22 10.87
C GLN A 98 9.58 -16.74 12.33
N ARG A 99 8.65 -17.23 13.14
CA ARG A 99 8.67 -16.95 14.59
C ARG A 99 9.84 -17.67 15.23
N ARG A 100 10.76 -16.91 15.85
CA ARG A 100 11.89 -17.45 16.63
C ARG A 100 11.54 -17.54 18.10
N LYS A 101 10.99 -16.46 18.66
CA LYS A 101 10.60 -16.37 20.06
C LYS A 101 9.20 -15.81 20.18
N ARG A 102 8.35 -16.50 20.96
CA ARG A 102 7.01 -16.01 21.29
C ARG A 102 7.14 -14.93 22.37
N GLY A 103 6.79 -13.69 22.03
CA GLY A 103 6.66 -12.63 23.04
C GLY A 103 5.52 -12.95 24.01
N GLN A 104 5.81 -12.95 25.31
CA GLN A 104 4.81 -12.91 26.39
C GLN A 104 4.49 -11.46 26.78
N LYS A 105 3.56 -11.25 27.73
CA LYS A 105 3.27 -9.92 28.28
C LYS A 105 4.59 -9.26 28.72
N TRP A 106 4.88 -8.06 28.19
CA TRP A 106 6.13 -7.31 28.41
C TRP A 106 7.41 -7.87 27.78
N GLN A 107 7.35 -9.04 27.13
CA GLN A 107 8.48 -9.58 26.37
C GLN A 107 8.29 -9.33 24.89
N ARG A 108 9.35 -8.83 24.25
CA ARG A 108 9.38 -8.58 22.81
C ARG A 108 9.35 -9.91 22.05
N ALA A 109 8.61 -9.94 20.96
CA ALA A 109 8.57 -11.09 20.07
C ALA A 109 9.70 -10.98 19.04
N GLU A 110 10.27 -12.12 18.67
CA GLU A 110 11.35 -12.19 17.68
C GLU A 110 10.87 -12.93 16.43
N TYR A 111 10.96 -12.25 15.30
CA TYR A 111 10.63 -12.80 14.00
C TYR A 111 11.83 -12.66 13.07
N LYS A 112 12.23 -13.76 12.43
CA LYS A 112 13.17 -13.72 11.31
C LYS A 112 12.38 -13.41 10.05
N ILE A 113 12.82 -12.41 9.30
CA ILE A 113 12.22 -12.07 8.01
C ILE A 113 12.80 -13.04 6.96
N THR A 114 11.91 -13.80 6.31
CA THR A 114 12.23 -14.87 5.37
C THR A 114 11.60 -14.60 4.02
N ILE A 115 11.42 -13.32 3.65
CA ILE A 115 10.85 -12.89 2.36
C ILE A 115 11.46 -13.80 1.29
N PRO A 116 10.64 -14.67 0.66
CA PRO A 116 11.15 -15.62 -0.31
C PRO A 116 11.82 -14.79 -1.38
N THR A 117 13.14 -14.87 -1.37
CA THR A 117 13.97 -14.17 -2.33
C THR A 117 13.43 -14.58 -3.68
N LEU A 118 13.23 -13.60 -4.55
CA LEU A 118 13.08 -13.84 -5.97
C LEU A 118 14.38 -14.48 -6.47
N ILE A 119 14.60 -15.76 -6.17
CA ILE A 119 15.56 -16.61 -6.84
C ILE A 119 14.84 -17.09 -8.10
N ALA A 120 14.49 -16.13 -8.93
CA ALA A 120 14.53 -16.32 -10.37
C ALA A 120 15.62 -15.33 -10.81
N PRO A 121 16.83 -15.81 -11.17
CA PRO A 121 17.89 -14.96 -11.72
C PRO A 121 17.50 -14.22 -13.02
N GLU A 122 16.29 -14.47 -13.54
CA GLU A 122 15.69 -13.90 -14.76
C GLU A 122 15.49 -12.36 -14.78
N LEU A 123 15.78 -11.65 -13.68
CA LEU A 123 15.67 -10.18 -13.62
C LEU A 123 16.99 -9.46 -13.37
N SER A 124 18.12 -10.17 -13.42
CA SER A 124 19.34 -9.48 -13.80
C SER A 124 19.19 -9.11 -15.26
N VAL A 125 18.73 -7.88 -15.52
CA VAL A 125 19.00 -7.24 -16.81
C VAL A 125 20.52 -7.40 -16.99
N PRO A 126 21.00 -8.13 -18.02
CA PRO A 126 22.42 -8.15 -18.31
C PRO A 126 22.87 -6.68 -18.42
N PRO A 127 24.04 -6.29 -17.92
CA PRO A 127 24.52 -4.93 -18.14
C PRO A 127 24.49 -4.70 -19.65
N GLU A 128 23.51 -3.92 -20.12
CA GLU A 128 23.42 -3.56 -21.51
C GLU A 128 24.75 -2.88 -21.82
N LYS A 129 25.46 -3.47 -22.79
CA LYS A 129 26.60 -2.86 -23.45
C LYS A 129 26.31 -1.38 -23.57
N GLU A 130 27.23 -0.56 -23.07
CA GLU A 130 27.29 0.87 -23.30
C GLU A 130 27.01 1.13 -24.79
N LEU A 131 25.76 1.44 -25.12
CA LEU A 131 25.41 2.07 -26.37
C LEU A 131 25.95 3.48 -26.22
N SER A 132 27.22 3.61 -26.58
CA SER A 132 27.90 4.85 -26.84
C SER A 132 27.09 5.54 -27.93
N VAL A 133 26.18 6.42 -27.55
CA VAL A 133 25.55 7.36 -28.46
C VAL A 133 26.58 8.46 -28.67
N PRO A 134 27.24 8.57 -29.84
CA PRO A 134 28.11 9.71 -30.09
C PRO A 134 27.23 10.97 -30.17
N LEU A 135 27.35 11.84 -29.17
CA LEU A 135 26.95 13.24 -29.25
C LEU A 135 27.88 13.94 -30.24
N SER A 136 27.63 13.78 -31.53
CA SER A 136 28.25 14.58 -32.58
C SER A 136 27.33 14.63 -33.79
N GLY A 137 26.70 15.78 -33.96
CA GLY A 137 25.76 16.05 -35.04
C GLY A 137 25.33 17.50 -34.98
N THR A 138 26.25 18.36 -35.39
CA THR A 138 26.06 19.78 -35.68
C THR A 138 24.79 20.06 -36.48
N ILE A 139 24.14 21.15 -36.10
CA ILE A 139 23.06 21.83 -36.79
C ILE A 139 23.41 21.96 -38.28
N SER A 140 22.58 21.40 -39.16
CA SER A 140 22.67 21.65 -40.60
C SER A 140 21.28 21.93 -41.16
N THR A 141 21.05 23.22 -41.41
CA THR A 141 19.97 23.77 -42.23
C THR A 141 20.09 23.29 -43.67
N ALA A 142 19.05 22.67 -44.21
CA ALA A 142 18.64 22.83 -45.61
C ALA A 142 17.19 22.34 -45.79
N GLN A 143 16.32 23.27 -46.19
CA GLN A 143 15.01 23.00 -46.79
C GLN A 143 15.18 22.39 -48.18
N GLU A 144 14.29 21.47 -48.53
CA GLU A 144 13.64 21.24 -49.85
C GLU A 144 12.94 19.87 -49.72
N GLY A 145 11.63 19.67 -49.76
CA GLY A 145 10.54 20.39 -50.38
C GLY A 145 9.74 19.34 -51.17
N LEU A 146 8.59 18.86 -50.65
CA LEU A 146 7.52 18.21 -51.43
C LEU A 146 6.26 17.99 -50.57
N SER A 147 5.46 19.05 -50.52
CA SER A 147 4.01 19.07 -50.82
C SER A 147 3.09 17.96 -50.27
N VAL A 148 2.43 18.24 -49.13
CA VAL A 148 1.05 17.77 -48.83
C VAL A 148 0.31 18.88 -48.05
N PRO A 149 -0.92 19.27 -48.43
CA PRO A 149 -1.58 20.48 -47.92
C PRO A 149 -2.18 20.30 -46.51
N PRO A 150 -2.40 21.42 -45.78
CA PRO A 150 -2.81 21.41 -44.38
C PRO A 150 -4.32 21.18 -44.22
N LYS A 151 -4.71 20.32 -43.28
CA LYS A 151 -6.11 20.20 -42.84
C LYS A 151 -6.34 21.28 -41.77
N GLU A 152 -7.03 22.35 -42.15
CA GLU A 152 -7.40 23.44 -41.26
C GLU A 152 -8.30 22.98 -40.09
N PRO A 153 -8.27 23.71 -38.96
CA PRO A 153 -9.07 23.45 -37.77
C PRO A 153 -10.49 24.01 -37.92
N GLN A 154 -11.51 23.18 -37.68
CA GLN A 154 -12.90 23.64 -37.59
C GLN A 154 -13.36 23.70 -36.12
N GLU A 155 -13.52 24.93 -35.64
CA GLU A 155 -14.52 25.37 -34.66
C GLU A 155 -15.09 26.70 -35.20
N PRO A 156 -16.22 27.24 -34.71
CA PRO A 156 -17.50 26.66 -34.30
C PRO A 156 -18.69 27.38 -35.00
N GLN A 157 -19.85 26.74 -35.13
CA GLN A 157 -21.12 27.44 -35.45
C GLN A 157 -22.29 26.91 -34.61
N GLU A 158 -22.75 27.73 -33.68
CA GLU A 158 -24.17 27.89 -33.27
C GLU A 158 -24.63 29.26 -33.83
N PRO A 159 -25.93 29.63 -33.92
CA PRO A 159 -27.17 29.05 -33.34
C PRO A 159 -28.24 28.77 -34.46
N ASP A 160 -29.47 28.29 -34.26
CA ASP A 160 -30.53 28.87 -33.43
C ASP A 160 -31.80 28.00 -33.43
N ARG A 161 -32.55 28.13 -32.33
CA ARG A 161 -34.01 27.98 -32.13
C ARG A 161 -34.73 26.61 -32.14
N GLY A 162 -35.13 26.28 -30.90
CA GLY A 162 -36.50 25.87 -30.56
C GLY A 162 -36.64 24.38 -30.25
N SER A 163 -37.29 23.92 -29.19
CA SER A 163 -38.10 24.56 -28.16
C SER A 163 -38.34 23.51 -27.06
N THR A 164 -38.37 23.97 -25.82
CA THR A 164 -39.21 23.52 -24.69
C THR A 164 -38.98 22.17 -23.96
N SER A 165 -39.00 22.34 -22.62
CA SER A 165 -39.53 21.45 -21.58
C SER A 165 -38.55 20.40 -21.04
N ALA A 166 -37.84 20.68 -19.95
CA ALA A 166 -38.32 20.52 -18.57
C ALA A 166 -38.81 19.10 -18.27
N GLN A 167 -38.06 18.36 -17.45
CA GLN A 167 -38.54 17.89 -16.15
C GLN A 167 -37.43 17.17 -15.40
N ALA A 168 -36.86 17.87 -14.41
CA ALA A 168 -36.33 17.25 -13.22
C ALA A 168 -37.47 16.51 -12.50
N ARG A 169 -37.34 15.20 -12.30
CA ARG A 169 -38.19 14.45 -11.37
C ARG A 169 -37.42 14.12 -10.11
N THR A 170 -37.58 15.01 -9.14
CA THR A 170 -37.61 14.69 -7.72
C THR A 170 -38.71 13.67 -7.45
N LEU A 171 -38.36 12.58 -6.76
CA LEU A 171 -39.33 11.82 -5.96
C LEU A 171 -38.77 11.66 -4.54
N ARG A 172 -39.38 12.40 -3.61
CA ARG A 172 -39.30 12.20 -2.16
C ARG A 172 -40.58 11.49 -1.71
N ALA A 173 -40.38 10.43 -0.91
CA ALA A 173 -41.15 9.91 0.23
C ALA A 173 -42.64 9.51 0.04
N PRO A 174 -43.14 8.61 0.91
CA PRO A 174 -43.70 9.13 2.15
C PRO A 174 -43.27 8.42 3.43
N VAL A 175 -43.33 9.21 4.50
CA VAL A 175 -43.19 8.88 5.91
C VAL A 175 -44.49 8.25 6.38
N GLU A 176 -44.44 7.05 6.96
CA GLU A 176 -45.58 6.51 7.72
C GLU A 176 -45.54 7.02 9.16
N SER A 177 -46.69 7.55 9.57
CA SER A 177 -46.99 8.22 10.82
C SER A 177 -47.30 7.25 11.95
N ARG A 178 -46.84 7.63 13.16
CA ARG A 178 -47.32 7.16 14.47
C ARG A 178 -48.86 7.04 14.53
N GLY A 179 -49.34 5.89 14.97
CA GLY A 179 -50.64 5.73 15.62
C GLY A 179 -50.43 5.46 17.10
N ALA A 180 -50.86 6.39 17.94
CA ALA A 180 -51.09 6.20 19.37
C ALA A 180 -52.58 6.36 19.61
N ALA A 181 -53.22 5.31 20.13
CA ALA A 181 -54.50 5.33 20.84
C ALA A 181 -54.60 4.02 21.63
#